data_AF-A0A6A4DYS0-F1
#
_entry.id   AF-A0A6A4DYS0-F1
#
_cell.length_a   1.000
_cell.length_b   1.000
_cell.length_c   1.000
_cell.angle_alpha   90.00
_cell.angle_beta   90.00
_cell.angle_gamma   90.00
#
_symmetry.space_group_name_H-M   'P 1'
#
loop_
_entity.id
_entity.type
_entity.pdbx_description
1 polymer ?
#
loop_
_entity_poly.entity_id
_entity_poly.type
_entity_poly.pdbx_seq_one_letter_code
_entity_poly.pdbx_strand_id
1 'polypeptide(L)' 'MKFAAVAVLASLLTIGISADNSCKKMPCPPGPKVCASNGVTYMNRCEFDYQNCENGNYRWKVGHEGMCRRGGTRR' A
#
# COMPACT_ATOMS: atom_id res chain seq x y z
N MET A 1 -43.38 -25.43 -12.67
CA MET A 1 -42.05 -25.09 -13.24
C MET A 1 -42.10 -23.68 -13.81
N LYS A 2 -41.80 -22.63 -13.02
CA LYS A 2 -41.66 -21.25 -13.51
C LYS A 2 -41.21 -20.26 -12.42
N PHE A 3 -40.15 -20.56 -11.68
CA PHE A 3 -39.48 -19.56 -10.84
C PHE A 3 -37.96 -19.78 -10.83
N ALA A 4 -37.35 -19.80 -12.01
CA ALA A 4 -35.90 -19.94 -12.17
C ALA A 4 -35.18 -18.59 -12.43
N ALA A 5 -35.89 -17.46 -12.40
CA ALA A 5 -35.35 -16.17 -12.85
C ALA A 5 -34.89 -15.23 -11.72
N VAL A 6 -35.11 -15.55 -10.44
CA VAL A 6 -34.82 -14.62 -9.33
C VAL A 6 -33.42 -14.84 -8.72
N ALA A 7 -32.70 -15.90 -9.09
CA ALA A 7 -31.40 -16.23 -8.51
C ALA A 7 -30.21 -15.42 -9.09
N VAL A 8 -30.39 -14.72 -10.22
CA VAL A 8 -29.30 -14.03 -10.92
C VAL A 8 -29.06 -12.60 -10.38
N LEU A 9 -30.04 -12.01 -9.69
CA LEU A 9 -29.90 -10.65 -9.13
C LEU A 9 -29.40 -10.65 -7.67
N ALA A 10 -29.52 -11.77 -6.95
CA ALA A 10 -28.96 -11.92 -5.61
C ALA A 10 -27.50 -12.42 -5.60
N SER A 11 -26.99 -12.91 -6.74
CA SER A 11 -25.62 -13.39 -6.89
C SER A 11 -24.58 -12.26 -7.01
N LEU A 12 -25.02 -11.01 -7.21
CA LEU A 12 -24.16 -9.83 -7.28
C LEU A 12 -23.84 -9.19 -5.91
N LEU A 13 -24.44 -9.68 -4.80
CA LEU A 13 -24.30 -9.06 -3.47
C LEU A 13 -23.51 -9.88 -2.43
N THR A 14 -23.04 -11.09 -2.74
CA THR A 14 -22.31 -11.92 -1.75
C THR A 14 -20.90 -12.35 -2.15
N ILE A 15 -20.38 -11.90 -3.30
CA ILE A 15 -18.93 -11.95 -3.48
C ILE A 15 -18.36 -10.78 -2.70
N GLY A 16 -18.22 -10.97 -1.38
CA GLY A 16 -17.37 -10.10 -0.58
C GLY A 16 -16.00 -10.10 -1.23
N ILE A 17 -15.64 -8.99 -1.88
CA ILE A 17 -14.29 -8.77 -2.38
C ILE A 17 -13.45 -8.48 -1.14
N SER A 18 -13.09 -9.51 -0.38
CA SER A 18 -12.03 -9.38 0.61
C SER A 18 -10.74 -9.26 -0.19
N ALA A 19 -10.38 -8.02 -0.55
CA ALA A 19 -9.02 -7.69 -0.89
C ALA A 19 -8.20 -7.98 0.36
N ASP A 20 -7.60 -9.17 0.40
CA ASP A 20 -6.68 -9.55 1.46
C ASP A 20 -5.45 -8.61 1.33
N ASN A 21 -5.51 -7.46 2.02
CA ASN A 21 -4.40 -6.54 2.17
C ASN A 21 -3.39 -7.11 3.17
N SER A 22 -3.00 -8.38 3.00
CA SER A 22 -2.03 -9.03 3.87
C SER A 22 -0.63 -8.55 3.50
N CYS A 23 -0.19 -7.49 4.17
CA CYS A 23 1.15 -6.94 4.03
C CYS A 23 2.15 -7.87 4.69
N LYS A 24 2.73 -8.77 3.89
CA LYS A 24 3.67 -9.74 4.42
C LYS A 24 5.02 -9.07 4.71
N LYS A 25 5.41 -9.05 5.98
CA LYS A 25 6.74 -8.60 6.39
C LYS A 25 7.77 -9.62 5.92
N MET A 26 8.55 -9.26 4.91
CA MET A 26 9.69 -10.03 4.42
C MET A 26 10.97 -9.26 4.73
N PRO A 27 12.07 -9.92 5.16
CA PRO A 27 13.35 -9.23 5.34
C PRO A 27 13.77 -8.54 4.05
N CYS A 28 13.97 -7.22 4.14
CA CYS A 28 14.41 -6.42 3.00
C CYS A 28 15.94 -6.48 2.85
N PRO A 29 16.47 -6.73 1.64
CA PRO A 29 17.89 -6.62 1.40
C PRO A 29 18.37 -5.16 1.57
N PRO A 30 19.67 -4.92 1.82
CA PRO A 30 20.24 -3.58 1.79
C PRO A 30 19.98 -2.90 0.43
N GLY A 31 19.75 -1.59 0.44
CA GLY A 31 19.45 -0.84 -0.78
C GLY A 31 19.54 0.66 -0.59
N PRO A 32 19.38 1.44 -1.68
CA PRO A 32 19.43 2.89 -1.63
C PRO A 32 18.17 3.45 -0.94
N LYS A 33 18.35 4.52 -0.16
CA LYS A 33 17.24 5.22 0.50
C LYS A 33 16.29 5.82 -0.52
N VAL A 34 15.02 6.00 -0.14
CA VAL A 34 14.01 6.68 -0.96
C VAL A 34 13.24 7.71 -0.14
N CYS A 35 12.89 8.82 -0.78
CA CYS A 35 11.99 9.82 -0.23
C CYS A 35 10.58 9.56 -0.75
N ALA A 36 9.63 9.37 0.16
CA ALA A 36 8.24 9.19 -0.20
C ALA A 36 7.51 10.55 -0.31
N SER A 37 6.35 10.53 -0.98
CA SER A 37 5.50 11.71 -1.20
C SER A 37 4.94 12.31 0.10
N ASN A 38 5.01 11.58 1.22
CA ASN A 38 4.67 12.07 2.56
C ASN A 38 5.85 12.77 3.28
N GLY A 39 7.00 12.93 2.61
CA GLY A 39 8.19 13.56 3.20
C GLY A 39 8.99 12.66 4.13
N VAL A 40 8.64 11.37 4.25
CA VAL A 40 9.36 10.39 5.06
C VAL A 40 10.44 9.73 4.21
N THR A 41 11.64 9.58 4.78
CA THR A 41 12.73 8.82 4.17
C THR A 41 12.68 7.38 4.62
N TYR A 42 12.66 6.46 3.67
CA TYR A 42 12.73 5.02 3.91
C TYR A 42 14.13 4.49 3.60
N MET A 43 14.57 3.48 4.36
CA MET A 43 15.92 2.92 4.23
C MET A 43 16.16 2.32 2.85
N ASN A 44 15.13 1.75 2.24
CA ASN A 44 15.12 1.33 0.86
C ASN A 44 13.69 1.23 0.33
N ARG A 45 13.56 0.85 -0.95
CA ARG A 45 12.27 0.66 -1.61
C ARG A 45 11.41 -0.45 -1.00
N CYS A 46 12.02 -1.56 -0.57
CA CYS A 46 11.31 -2.69 0.03
C CYS A 46 10.64 -2.29 1.35
N GLU A 47 11.36 -1.56 2.22
CA GLU A 47 10.80 -1.02 3.47
C GLU A 47 9.68 -0.01 3.22
N PHE A 48 9.82 0.81 2.18
CA PHE A 48 8.75 1.71 1.73
C PHE A 48 7.50 0.93 1.30
N ASP A 49 7.64 -0.08 0.43
CA ASP A 49 6.50 -0.83 -0.10
C ASP A 49 5.77 -1.59 1.02
N TYR A 50 6.51 -2.17 1.98
CA TYR A 50 5.92 -2.83 3.15
C TYR A 50 5.11 -1.86 4.01
N GLN A 51 5.68 -0.72 4.42
CA GLN A 51 4.96 0.25 5.25
C GLN A 51 3.81 0.93 4.49
N ASN A 52 3.96 1.15 3.18
CA ASN A 52 2.91 1.71 2.34
C ASN A 52 1.73 0.73 2.22
N CYS A 53 2.02 -0.57 2.15
CA CYS A 53 1.00 -1.61 2.25
C CYS A 53 0.31 -1.57 3.62
N GLU A 54 1.07 -1.65 4.71
CA GLU A 54 0.51 -1.74 6.08
C GLU A 54 -0.37 -0.55 6.42
N ASN A 55 -0.05 0.63 5.89
CA ASN A 55 -0.76 1.83 6.24
C ASN A 55 -2.17 1.92 5.61
N GLY A 56 -2.51 1.04 4.65
CA GLY A 56 -3.88 0.71 4.16
C GLY A 56 -4.68 1.82 3.46
N ASN A 57 -4.50 3.08 3.87
CA ASN A 57 -5.29 4.25 3.52
C ASN A 57 -4.47 5.28 2.74
N TYR A 58 -3.15 5.30 2.92
CA TYR A 58 -2.29 6.27 2.29
C TYR A 58 -1.42 5.58 1.25
N ARG A 59 -1.83 5.66 -0.02
CA ARG A 59 -1.07 5.15 -1.17
C ARG A 59 0.04 6.15 -1.51
N TRP A 60 1.02 6.29 -0.63
CA TRP A 60 2.19 7.12 -0.90
C TRP A 60 2.94 6.59 -2.11
N LYS A 61 3.67 7.49 -2.78
CA LYS A 61 4.53 7.16 -3.91
C LYS A 61 5.97 7.50 -3.53
N VAL A 62 6.92 6.83 -4.16
CA VAL A 62 8.31 7.32 -4.14
C VAL A 62 8.34 8.65 -4.90
N GLY A 63 8.75 9.71 -4.21
CA GLY A 63 8.94 11.03 -4.81
C GLY A 63 10.28 11.11 -5.54
N HIS A 64 11.36 10.64 -4.92
CA HIS A 64 12.68 10.55 -5.53
C HIS A 64 13.59 9.57 -4.78
N GLU A 65 14.68 9.15 -5.43
CA GLU A 65 15.76 8.40 -4.79
C GLU A 65 16.56 9.29 -3.82
N GLY A 66 17.13 8.68 -2.79
CA GLY A 66 17.85 9.36 -1.72
C GLY A 66 16.95 9.80 -0.56
N MET A 67 17.55 10.52 0.40
CA MET A 67 16.83 11.04 1.56
C MET A 67 15.95 12.23 1.17
N CYS A 68 14.80 12.38 1.82
CA CYS A 68 14.04 13.62 1.73
C CYS A 68 14.91 14.79 2.18
N ARG A 69 14.69 15.95 1.55
CA ARG A 69 15.30 17.19 2.03
C ARG A 69 14.84 17.38 3.47
N ARG A 70 15.76 17.30 4.43
CA ARG A 70 15.47 17.71 5.81
C ARG A 70 14.94 19.13 5.71
N GLY A 71 13.67 19.34 6.07
CA GLY A 71 13.21 20.66 6.45
C GLY A 71 14.21 21.16 7.47
N GLY A 72 14.99 22.18 7.09
CA GLY A 72 16.26 22.50 7.72
C GLY A 72 16.11 22.48 9.24
N THR A 73 16.94 21.69 9.91
CA THR A 73 17.27 21.97 11.30
C THR A 73 17.70 23.43 11.32
N ARG A 74 16.82 24.33 11.80
CA ARG A 74 17.24 25.65 12.25
C ARG A 74 18.37 25.38 13.22
N ARG A 75 19.57 25.84 12.85
CA ARG A 75 20.69 25.95 13.78
C ARG A 75 20.27 26.87 14.93
#